data_AF-A0A833J352-F1
#
_entry.id   AF-A0A833J352-F1
#
_cell.length_a   1.000
_cell.length_b   1.000
_cell.length_c   1.000
_cell.angle_alpha   90.00
_cell.angle_beta   90.00
_cell.angle_gamma   90.00
#
_symmetry.space_group_name_H-M   'P 1'
#
loop_
_entity.id
_entity.type
_entity.pdbx_description
1 polymer ?
#
loop_
_entity_poly.entity_id
_entity_poly.type
_entity_poly.pdbx_seq_one_letter_code
_entity_poly.pdbx_strand_id
1 'polypeptide(L)'
;MSESDPTAASPDTAEVIAARRREMAVEHLLFGALRHLAGRHPGMLDELEDSLPHLWDRSEGTARDDEAVREIARRFIKSLRAES
;
A
#
# COMPACT_ATOMS: atom_id res chain seq x y z
N MET A 1 34.16 11.64 25.78
CA MET A 1 33.72 11.98 24.41
C MET A 1 33.24 10.69 23.80
N SER A 2 31.92 10.47 23.72
CA SER A 2 31.39 9.27 23.04
C SER A 2 31.61 9.42 21.55
N GLU A 3 32.34 8.49 20.97
CA GLU A 3 32.44 8.33 19.52
C GLU A 3 31.03 8.06 18.97
N SER A 4 30.55 8.96 18.11
CA SER A 4 29.37 8.69 17.31
C SER A 4 29.71 7.57 16.33
N ASP A 5 28.99 6.45 16.43
CA ASP A 5 29.14 5.30 15.55
C ASP A 5 28.89 5.73 14.08
N PRO A 6 29.89 5.69 13.19
CA PRO A 6 29.78 6.21 11.83
C PRO A 6 28.83 5.39 10.94
N THR A 7 28.28 4.29 11.44
CA THR A 7 27.28 3.44 10.78
C THR A 7 25.84 3.76 11.23
N ALA A 8 25.65 4.55 12.29
CA ALA A 8 24.31 4.96 12.72
C ALA A 8 23.69 5.89 11.67
N ALA A 9 22.67 5.40 10.97
CA ALA A 9 21.91 6.21 10.01
C ALA A 9 21.36 7.47 10.70
N SER A 10 21.44 8.61 10.01
CA SER A 10 20.83 9.85 10.48
C SER A 10 19.36 9.62 10.87
N PRO A 11 18.82 10.34 11.86
CA PRO A 11 17.45 10.14 12.34
C PRO A 11 16.41 10.15 11.21
N ASP A 12 16.56 11.05 10.24
CA ASP A 12 15.69 11.13 9.06
C ASP A 12 15.75 9.86 8.19
N THR A 13 16.95 9.30 7.99
CA THR A 13 17.14 8.05 7.24
C THR A 13 16.55 6.85 7.99
N ALA A 14 16.72 6.82 9.32
CA ALA A 14 16.12 5.78 10.15
C ALA A 14 14.58 5.82 10.10
N GLU A 15 13.99 7.03 10.08
CA GLU A 15 12.54 7.22 9.94
C GLU A 15 12.03 6.76 8.57
N VAL A 16 12.71 7.11 7.47
CA VAL A 16 12.37 6.63 6.11
C VAL A 16 12.44 5.11 6.02
N ILE A 17 13.49 4.49 6.59
CA ILE A 17 13.62 3.03 6.63
C ILE A 17 12.47 2.41 7.45
N ALA A 18 12.14 2.99 8.60
CA ALA A 18 11.04 2.50 9.43
C ALA A 18 9.68 2.64 8.72
N ALA A 19 9.45 3.76 8.03
CA ALA A 19 8.24 3.96 7.21
C ALA A 19 8.13 2.90 6.11
N ARG A 20 9.22 2.64 5.38
CA ARG A 20 9.24 1.60 4.34
C ARG A 20 8.98 0.20 4.91
N ARG A 21 9.54 -0.13 6.07
CA ARG A 21 9.28 -1.42 6.75
C ARG A 21 7.83 -1.57 7.17
N ARG A 22 7.21 -0.49 7.69
CA ARG A 22 5.78 -0.47 8.03
C ARG A 22 4.91 -0.65 6.80
N GLU A 23 5.23 0.05 5.71
CA GLU A 23 4.55 -0.09 4.42
C GLU A 23 4.56 -1.54 3.95
N MET A 24 5.74 -2.17 3.86
CA MET A 24 5.87 -3.57 3.46
C MET A 24 5.10 -4.54 4.35
N ALA A 25 5.11 -4.32 5.68
CA ALA A 25 4.38 -5.15 6.62
C ALA A 25 2.86 -5.02 6.44
N VAL A 26 2.35 -3.80 6.28
CA VAL A 26 0.93 -3.53 6.07
C VAL A 26 0.47 -4.10 4.73
N GLU A 27 1.22 -3.88 3.65
CA GLU A 27 0.91 -4.43 2.33
C GLU A 27 0.83 -5.96 2.36
N HIS A 28 1.80 -6.63 2.99
CA HIS A 28 1.82 -8.09 3.09
C HIS A 28 0.60 -8.64 3.83
N LEU A 29 0.28 -8.07 4.99
CA LEU A 29 -0.86 -8.51 5.80
C LEU A 29 -2.19 -8.23 5.10
N LEU A 30 -2.34 -7.05 4.50
CA LEU A 30 -3.55 -6.68 3.76
C LEU A 30 -3.76 -7.57 2.54
N PHE A 31 -2.71 -7.83 1.76
CA PHE A 31 -2.78 -8.72 0.61
C PHE A 31 -3.21 -10.14 1.03
N GLY A 32 -2.57 -10.69 2.06
CA GLY A 32 -2.92 -12.02 2.58
C GLY A 32 -4.36 -12.10 3.08
N ALA A 33 -4.83 -11.08 3.79
CA ALA A 33 -6.21 -11.00 4.26
C ALA A 33 -7.22 -10.92 3.10
N LEU A 34 -6.99 -10.06 2.12
CA LEU A 34 -7.87 -9.92 0.95
C LEU A 34 -7.87 -11.20 0.09
N ARG A 35 -6.72 -11.82 -0.14
CA ARG A 35 -6.63 -13.11 -0.83
C ARG A 35 -7.45 -14.19 -0.10
N HIS A 36 -7.34 -14.26 1.22
CA HIS A 36 -8.09 -15.22 2.03
C HIS A 36 -9.61 -15.00 1.96
N LEU A 37 -10.05 -13.74 1.91
CA LEU A 37 -11.45 -13.36 1.77
C LEU A 37 -11.97 -13.61 0.34
N ALA A 38 -11.19 -13.30 -0.68
CA ALA A 38 -11.54 -13.55 -2.09
C ALA A 38 -11.83 -15.04 -2.34
N GLY A 39 -11.03 -15.94 -1.76
CA GLY A 39 -11.28 -17.38 -1.84
C GLY A 39 -12.57 -17.85 -1.15
N ARG A 40 -13.19 -17.03 -0.28
CA ARG A 40 -14.48 -17.31 0.39
C ARG A 40 -15.65 -16.54 -0.22
N HIS A 41 -15.38 -15.42 -0.89
CA HIS A 41 -16.36 -14.51 -1.45
C HIS A 41 -15.99 -14.20 -2.91
N PRO A 42 -16.42 -15.05 -3.87
CA PRO A 42 -15.99 -14.94 -5.26
C PRO A 42 -16.26 -13.59 -5.94
N GLY A 43 -17.29 -12.86 -5.52
CA GLY A 43 -17.64 -11.53 -6.07
C GLY A 43 -16.91 -10.35 -5.41
N MET A 44 -16.16 -10.58 -4.34
CA MET A 44 -15.55 -9.49 -3.55
C MET A 44 -14.55 -8.67 -4.38
N LEU A 45 -13.78 -9.31 -5.27
CA LEU A 45 -12.81 -8.59 -6.10
C LEU A 45 -13.50 -7.72 -7.17
N ASP A 46 -14.67 -8.15 -7.66
CA ASP A 46 -15.48 -7.34 -8.57
C ASP A 46 -16.07 -6.13 -7.84
N GLU A 47 -16.59 -6.32 -6.62
CA GLU A 47 -17.08 -5.22 -5.78
C GLU A 47 -15.99 -4.18 -5.45
N LEU A 48 -14.76 -4.63 -5.20
CA LEU A 48 -13.62 -3.73 -4.98
C LEU A 48 -13.26 -2.94 -6.25
N GLU A 49 -13.31 -3.59 -7.42
CA GLU A 49 -13.05 -2.94 -8.70
C GLU A 49 -14.12 -1.90 -9.05
N ASP A 50 -15.39 -2.22 -8.78
CA ASP A 50 -16.53 -1.30 -8.95
C ASP A 50 -16.46 -0.09 -7.99
N SER A 51 -15.74 -0.20 -6.88
CA SER A 51 -15.55 0.89 -5.91
C SER A 51 -14.54 1.94 -6.36
N LEU A 52 -13.65 1.61 -7.31
CA LEU A 52 -12.53 2.49 -7.69
C LEU A 52 -12.93 3.89 -8.19
N PRO A 53 -14.04 4.10 -8.91
CA PRO A 53 -14.50 5.45 -9.25
C PRO A 53 -14.77 6.36 -8.04
N HIS A 54 -14.98 5.77 -6.86
CA HIS A 54 -15.15 6.49 -5.59
C HIS A 54 -13.85 6.65 -4.78
N LEU A 55 -12.71 6.20 -5.33
CA LEU A 55 -11.40 6.38 -4.72
C LEU A 55 -10.76 7.68 -5.23
N TRP A 56 -10.42 8.56 -4.29
CA TRP A 56 -9.80 9.85 -4.54
C TRP A 56 -8.58 10.05 -3.65
N ASP A 57 -7.58 10.75 -4.19
CA ASP A 57 -6.49 11.29 -3.38
C ASP A 57 -7.06 12.42 -2.51
N ARG A 58 -6.78 12.36 -1.21
CA ARG A 58 -7.23 13.36 -0.23
C ARG A 58 -6.27 14.54 -0.10
N SER A 59 -5.17 14.53 -0.83
CA SER A 59 -4.28 15.68 -0.90
C SER A 59 -4.98 16.88 -1.55
N GLU A 60 -4.54 18.08 -1.17
CA GLU A 60 -5.10 19.34 -1.65
C GLU A 60 -4.28 19.92 -2.81
N GLY A 61 -4.95 20.66 -3.69
CA GLY A 61 -4.30 21.45 -4.74
C GLY A 61 -3.58 20.59 -5.79
N THR A 62 -2.37 21.01 -6.18
CA THR A 62 -1.61 20.40 -7.28
C THR A 62 -0.99 19.05 -6.94
N ALA A 63 -1.03 18.63 -5.67
CA ALA A 63 -0.54 17.33 -5.24
C ALA A 63 -1.56 16.19 -5.46
N ARG A 64 -2.83 16.54 -5.74
CA ARG A 64 -3.92 15.59 -5.93
C ARG A 64 -3.77 14.82 -7.23
N ASP A 65 -3.67 13.50 -7.13
CA ASP A 65 -3.67 12.61 -8.29
C ASP A 65 -4.56 11.39 -8.06
N ASP A 66 -5.87 11.60 -8.24
CA ASP A 66 -6.86 10.54 -8.07
C ASP A 66 -6.63 9.35 -9.02
N GLU A 67 -6.09 9.61 -10.22
CA GLU A 67 -5.87 8.55 -11.20
C GLU A 67 -4.66 7.70 -10.84
N ALA A 68 -3.57 8.30 -10.35
CA ALA A 68 -2.45 7.54 -9.81
C ALA A 68 -2.89 6.62 -8.66
N VAL A 69 -3.75 7.10 -7.77
CA VAL A 69 -4.30 6.29 -6.67
C VAL A 69 -5.14 5.14 -7.22
N ARG A 70 -6.02 5.39 -8.19
CA ARG A 70 -6.82 4.31 -8.83
C ARG A 70 -5.96 3.30 -9.57
N GLU A 71 -4.91 3.73 -10.27
CA GLU A 71 -3.97 2.83 -10.96
C GLU A 71 -3.25 1.88 -10.00
N ILE A 72 -2.81 2.38 -8.83
CA ILE A 72 -2.22 1.54 -7.79
C ILE A 72 -3.23 0.49 -7.33
N ALA A 73 -4.48 0.89 -7.07
CA ALA A 73 -5.54 -0.02 -6.64
C ALA A 73 -5.86 -1.09 -7.70
N ARG A 74 -5.98 -0.72 -8.99
CA ARG A 74 -6.17 -1.66 -10.11
C ARG A 74 -5.07 -2.71 -10.18
N ARG A 75 -3.80 -2.30 -10.01
CA ARG A 75 -2.67 -3.24 -9.97
C ARG A 75 -2.77 -4.21 -8.81
N PHE A 76 -3.21 -3.75 -7.65
CA PHE A 76 -3.37 -4.59 -6.47
C PHE A 76 -4.48 -5.64 -6.66
N ILE A 77 -5.64 -5.24 -7.18
CA ILE A 77 -6.75 -6.16 -7.54
C ILE A 77 -6.28 -7.19 -8.58
N LYS A 78 -5.56 -6.73 -9.61
CA LYS A 78 -4.99 -7.63 -10.62
C LYS A 78 -4.05 -8.68 -10.00
N SER A 79 -3.19 -8.29 -9.06
CA SER A 79 -2.31 -9.23 -8.35
C SER A 79 -3.10 -10.24 -7.51
N LEU A 80 -4.16 -9.79 -6.82
CA LEU A 80 -5.03 -10.69 -6.05
C LEU A 80 -5.73 -11.73 -6.94
N ARG A 81 -6.22 -11.31 -8.12
CA ARG A 81 -6.83 -12.23 -9.10
C ARG A 81 -5.86 -13.25 -9.66
N ALA A 82 -4.59 -12.90 -9.82
CA ALA A 82 -3.56 -13.83 -10.34
C ALA A 82 -3.16 -14.90 -9.31
N GLU A 83 -3.39 -14.64 -8.04
CA GLU A 83 -2.97 -15.47 -6.90
C GLU A 83 -4.11 -16.31 -6.30
N SER A 84 -5.37 -15.95 -6.57
CA SER A 84 -6.59 -16.61 -6.07
C SER A 84 -6.98 -17.80 -6.94
#